data_AF-A0A485LV82-F1
#
_entry.id   AF-A0A485LV82-F1
#
_cell.length_a   1.000
_cell.length_b   1.000
_cell.length_c   1.000
_cell.angle_alpha   90.00
_cell.angle_beta   90.00
_cell.angle_gamma   90.00
#
_symmetry.space_group_name_H-M   'P 1'
#
loop_
_entity.id
_entity.type
_entity.pdbx_description
1 polymer ?
#
loop_
_entity_poly.entity_id
_entity_poly.type
_entity_poly.pdbx_seq_one_letter_code
_entity_poly.pdbx_strand_id
1 'polypeptide(L)'
;MKILTTLKTIIVTELCKIKDLLDQTTVFSLPNAVENARQEWQLALKEMNYTDSDLSEYVIYKINAAERRYIALLELARKEGVTAWPAIPEYCPDQEDCSGSGDEAGSVKSTSLCSN
;
A
#
# COMPACT_ATOMS: atom_id res chain seq x y z
N MET A 1 -22.48 45.58 -12.55
CA MET A 1 -21.41 44.54 -12.64
C MET A 1 -21.41 43.54 -11.48
N LYS A 2 -22.53 43.27 -10.79
CA LYS A 2 -22.55 42.35 -9.62
C LYS A 2 -22.86 40.90 -9.96
N ILE A 3 -23.64 40.68 -11.03
CA ILE A 3 -24.05 39.34 -11.48
C ILE A 3 -22.86 38.55 -12.03
N LEU A 4 -21.96 39.22 -12.76
CA LEU A 4 -20.76 38.58 -13.32
C LEU A 4 -19.78 38.14 -12.23
N THR A 5 -19.68 38.89 -11.14
CA THR A 5 -18.83 38.53 -10.00
C THR A 5 -19.38 37.33 -9.25
N THR A 6 -20.70 37.25 -9.01
CA THR A 6 -21.29 36.06 -8.36
C THR A 6 -21.09 34.81 -9.21
N LEU A 7 -21.26 34.90 -10.53
CA LEU A 7 -21.04 33.77 -11.43
C LEU A 7 -19.58 33.28 -11.39
N LYS A 8 -18.62 34.21 -11.43
CA LYS A 8 -17.19 33.89 -11.31
C LYS A 8 -16.88 33.20 -9.99
N THR A 9 -17.43 33.69 -8.88
CA THR A 9 -17.21 33.08 -7.56
C THR A 9 -17.79 31.67 -7.49
N ILE A 10 -18.99 31.45 -8.02
CA ILE A 10 -19.61 30.12 -8.06
C ILE A 10 -18.75 29.16 -8.88
N ILE A 11 -18.34 29.56 -10.08
CA ILE A 11 -17.51 28.73 -10.96
C ILE A 11 -16.17 28.39 -10.27
N VAL A 12 -15.49 29.38 -9.70
CA VAL A 12 -14.20 29.15 -9.00
C VAL A 12 -14.39 28.20 -7.81
N THR A 13 -15.48 28.33 -7.06
CA THR A 13 -15.75 27.48 -5.89
C THR A 13 -15.97 26.02 -6.30
N GLU A 14 -16.75 25.77 -7.34
CA GLU A 14 -16.98 24.40 -7.83
C GLU A 14 -15.71 23.79 -8.46
N LEU A 15 -14.92 24.59 -9.18
CA LEU A 15 -13.63 24.13 -9.70
C LEU A 15 -12.64 23.77 -8.59
N CYS A 16 -12.62 24.55 -7.49
CA CYS A 16 -11.81 24.20 -6.32
C CYS A 16 -12.26 22.89 -5.68
N LYS A 17 -13.57 22.64 -5.54
CA LYS A 17 -14.08 21.37 -4.99
C LYS A 17 -13.72 20.17 -5.87
N ILE A 18 -13.80 20.33 -7.20
CA ILE A 18 -13.42 19.28 -8.15
C ILE A 18 -11.91 19.00 -8.05
N LYS A 19 -11.10 20.04 -7.93
CA LYS A 19 -9.66 19.92 -7.72
C LYS A 19 -9.35 19.20 -6.40
N ASP A 20 -10.01 19.58 -5.32
CA ASP A 20 -9.81 18.97 -4.00
C ASP A 20 -10.23 17.49 -3.98
N LEU A 21 -11.30 17.11 -4.71
CA LEU A 21 -11.72 15.71 -4.89
C LEU A 21 -10.72 14.90 -5.72
N LEU A 22 -10.13 15.52 -6.75
CA LEU A 22 -9.06 14.90 -7.54
C LEU A 22 -7.78 14.74 -6.70
N ASP A 23 -7.42 15.77 -5.94
CA ASP A 23 -6.24 15.78 -5.06
C ASP A 23 -6.39 14.73 -3.93
N GLN A 24 -7.62 14.53 -3.43
CA GLN A 24 -7.97 13.52 -2.42
C GLN A 24 -7.98 12.09 -2.98
N THR A 25 -8.19 11.92 -4.29
CA THR A 25 -7.94 10.65 -5.01
C THR A 25 -6.43 10.39 -5.16
N THR A 26 -5.59 11.44 -5.06
CA THR A 26 -4.14 11.38 -5.25
C THR A 26 -3.34 11.57 -3.97
N VAL A 27 -3.81 11.05 -2.83
CA VAL A 27 -2.89 10.87 -1.70
C VAL A 27 -1.92 9.74 -2.11
N PHE A 28 -0.78 10.14 -2.67
CA PHE A 28 0.35 9.29 -3.05
C PHE A 28 1.01 8.72 -1.79
N SER A 29 0.29 7.89 -1.06
CA SER A 29 0.87 7.08 0.00
C SER A 29 1.72 5.98 -0.63
N LEU A 30 2.81 5.61 0.04
CA LEU A 30 3.66 4.51 -0.41
C LEU A 30 2.88 3.19 -0.61
N PRO A 31 1.93 2.80 0.26
CA PRO A 31 1.04 1.65 0.01
C PRO A 31 0.25 1.78 -1.30
N ASN A 32 -0.34 2.94 -1.57
CA ASN A 32 -1.10 3.17 -2.80
C ASN A 32 -0.19 3.13 -4.03
N ALA A 33 1.04 3.63 -3.93
CA ALA A 33 2.00 3.57 -5.02
C ALA A 33 2.42 2.12 -5.34
N VAL A 34 2.66 1.30 -4.31
CA VAL A 34 2.95 -0.14 -4.45
C VAL A 34 1.77 -0.86 -5.09
N GLU A 35 0.55 -0.59 -4.63
CA GLU A 35 -0.69 -1.14 -5.18
C GLU A 35 -0.86 -0.81 -6.66
N ASN A 36 -0.72 0.46 -7.01
CA ASN A 36 -0.86 0.93 -8.38
C ASN A 36 0.20 0.30 -9.30
N ALA A 37 1.47 0.23 -8.86
CA ALA A 37 2.53 -0.40 -9.65
C ALA A 37 2.26 -1.90 -9.89
N ARG A 38 1.68 -2.61 -8.91
CA ARG A 38 1.27 -4.00 -9.09
C ARG A 38 0.15 -4.13 -10.11
N GLN A 39 -0.86 -3.26 -10.04
CA GLN A 39 -1.97 -3.25 -11.00
C GLN A 39 -1.50 -2.94 -12.42
N GLU A 40 -0.62 -1.95 -12.59
CA GLU A 40 0.01 -1.62 -13.87
C GLU A 40 0.76 -2.83 -14.46
N TRP A 41 1.53 -3.55 -13.63
CA TRP A 41 2.23 -4.75 -14.07
C TRP A 41 1.27 -5.86 -14.52
N GLN A 42 0.21 -6.13 -13.75
CA GLN A 42 -0.82 -7.11 -14.11
C GLN A 42 -1.58 -6.74 -15.39
N LEU A 43 -1.84 -5.44 -15.61
CA LEU A 43 -2.46 -4.96 -16.84
C LEU A 43 -1.53 -5.13 -18.03
N ALA A 44 -0.24 -4.82 -17.91
CA ALA A 44 0.74 -5.02 -18.97
C ALA A 44 0.88 -6.51 -19.35
N LEU A 45 0.85 -7.42 -18.36
CA LEU A 45 0.83 -8.86 -18.60
C LEU A 45 -0.42 -9.31 -19.37
N LYS A 46 -1.59 -8.73 -19.04
CA LYS A 46 -2.84 -9.00 -19.77
C LYS A 46 -2.78 -8.48 -21.19
N GLU A 47 -2.21 -7.28 -21.39
CA GLU A 47 -2.07 -6.62 -22.69
C GLU A 47 -1.37 -7.47 -23.73
N MET A 48 -0.33 -8.21 -23.31
CA MET A 48 0.39 -9.15 -24.18
C MET A 48 -0.53 -10.16 -24.89
N ASN A 49 -1.66 -10.55 -24.28
CA ASN A 49 -2.54 -11.57 -24.86
C ASN A 49 -3.37 -11.08 -26.05
N TYR A 50 -3.53 -9.77 -26.20
CA TYR A 50 -4.39 -9.17 -27.23
C TYR A 50 -3.68 -8.08 -28.05
N THR A 51 -2.37 -7.91 -27.85
CA THR A 51 -1.54 -6.95 -28.58
C THR A 51 -1.17 -7.47 -29.96
N ASP A 52 -1.21 -6.57 -30.95
CA ASP A 52 -0.72 -6.84 -32.30
C ASP A 52 0.79 -7.12 -32.30
N SER A 53 1.25 -7.98 -33.21
CA SER A 53 2.66 -8.39 -33.29
C SER A 53 3.63 -7.21 -33.35
N ASP A 54 3.27 -6.15 -34.08
CA ASP A 54 4.11 -4.96 -34.29
C ASP A 54 4.28 -4.11 -33.02
N LEU A 55 3.49 -4.37 -31.98
CA LEU A 55 3.54 -3.69 -30.68
C LEU A 55 4.04 -4.60 -29.56
N SER A 56 4.42 -5.85 -29.86
CA SER A 56 4.81 -6.83 -28.84
C SER A 56 6.02 -6.37 -28.03
N GLU A 57 7.03 -5.78 -28.69
CA GLU A 57 8.24 -5.25 -28.07
C GLU A 57 7.94 -4.10 -27.10
N TYR A 58 6.98 -3.24 -27.46
CA TYR A 58 6.54 -2.16 -26.59
C TYR A 58 5.85 -2.71 -25.33
N VAL A 59 5.01 -3.74 -25.48
CA VAL A 59 4.35 -4.37 -24.32
C VAL A 59 5.34 -5.12 -23.45
N ILE A 60 6.34 -5.80 -24.03
CA ILE A 60 7.45 -6.40 -23.27
C ILE A 60 8.19 -5.32 -22.46
N TYR A 61 8.50 -4.19 -23.09
CA TYR A 61 9.11 -3.07 -22.39
C TYR A 61 8.25 -2.56 -21.22
N LYS A 62 6.93 -2.40 -21.44
CA LYS A 62 5.98 -2.00 -20.40
C LYS A 62 5.95 -2.98 -19.23
N ILE A 63 5.90 -4.29 -19.50
CA ILE A 63 5.91 -5.33 -18.48
C ILE A 63 7.17 -5.18 -17.62
N ASN A 64 8.35 -5.10 -18.24
CA ASN A 64 9.63 -4.98 -17.55
C ASN A 64 9.74 -3.68 -16.73
N ALA A 65 9.25 -2.57 -17.27
CA ALA A 65 9.27 -1.28 -16.58
C ALA A 65 8.36 -1.29 -15.34
N ALA A 66 7.14 -1.81 -15.47
CA ALA A 66 6.17 -1.89 -14.38
C ALA A 66 6.64 -2.85 -13.26
N GLU A 67 7.21 -4.01 -13.64
CA GLU A 67 7.80 -4.95 -12.68
C GLU A 67 8.92 -4.30 -11.86
N ARG A 68 9.89 -3.65 -12.53
CA ARG A 68 11.01 -2.98 -11.84
C ARG A 68 10.53 -1.88 -10.92
N ARG A 69 9.52 -1.11 -11.33
CA ARG A 69 8.89 -0.09 -10.48
C ARG A 69 8.25 -0.71 -9.25
N TYR A 70 7.48 -1.78 -9.42
CA TYR A 70 6.83 -2.49 -8.32
C TYR A 70 7.86 -3.02 -7.30
N ILE A 71 8.92 -3.69 -7.76
CA ILE A 71 9.99 -4.21 -6.90
C ILE A 71 10.70 -3.06 -6.15
N ALA A 72 11.02 -1.96 -6.83
CA ALA A 72 11.67 -0.82 -6.19
C ALA A 72 10.80 -0.20 -5.08
N LEU A 73 9.48 -0.14 -5.28
CA LEU A 73 8.54 0.38 -4.29
C LEU A 73 8.35 -0.60 -3.11
N LEU A 74 8.38 -1.91 -3.34
CA LEU A 74 8.40 -2.90 -2.25
C LEU A 74 9.65 -2.76 -1.39
N GLU A 75 10.82 -2.58 -2.01
CA GLU A 75 12.07 -2.36 -1.27
C GLU A 75 12.03 -1.06 -0.46
N LEU A 76 11.39 -0.01 -0.99
CA LEU A 76 11.17 1.23 -0.25
C LEU A 76 10.22 1.02 0.95
N ALA A 77 9.08 0.36 0.73
CA ALA A 77 8.11 0.06 1.78
C ALA A 77 8.74 -0.76 2.92
N ARG A 78 9.57 -1.75 2.56
CA ARG A 78 10.33 -2.55 3.52
C ARG A 78 11.30 -1.70 4.34
N LYS A 79 12.01 -0.75 3.71
CA LYS A 79 12.94 0.16 4.40
C LYS A 79 12.21 1.12 5.35
N GLU A 80 11.01 1.55 4.97
CA GLU A 80 10.19 2.46 5.77
C GLU A 80 9.31 1.74 6.82
N GLY A 81 9.36 0.41 6.89
CA GLY A 81 8.53 -0.38 7.80
C GLY A 81 7.03 -0.30 7.49
N VAL A 82 6.68 0.07 6.25
CA VAL A 82 5.30 0.19 5.81
C VAL A 82 4.74 -1.19 5.47
N THR A 83 3.69 -1.60 6.17
CA THR A 83 3.02 -2.89 5.97
C THR A 83 1.60 -2.69 5.45
N ALA A 84 1.13 -3.64 4.63
CA ALA A 84 -0.25 -3.64 4.13
C ALA A 84 -1.26 -4.16 5.16
N TRP A 85 -0.80 -4.98 6.11
CA TRP A 85 -1.63 -5.49 7.20
C TRP A 85 -1.67 -4.52 8.38
N PRO A 86 -2.78 -4.49 9.13
CA PRO A 86 -2.86 -3.74 10.37
C PRO A 86 -1.89 -4.30 11.41
N ALA A 87 -1.56 -3.49 12.42
CA ALA A 87 -0.81 -3.97 13.57
C ALA A 87 -1.55 -5.15 14.21
N ILE A 88 -0.81 -6.23 14.47
CA ILE A 88 -1.34 -7.36 15.25
C ILE A 88 -1.55 -6.83 16.66
N PRO A 89 -2.76 -6.95 17.25
CA PRO A 89 -2.97 -6.57 18.65
C PRO A 89 -1.98 -7.32 19.53
N GLU A 90 -1.29 -6.60 20.42
CA GLU A 90 -0.45 -7.22 21.43
C GLU A 90 -1.30 -8.20 22.23
N TYR A 91 -0.95 -9.49 22.15
CA TYR A 91 -1.56 -10.49 23.02
C TYR A 91 -0.99 -10.27 24.41
N CYS A 92 -1.77 -9.60 25.26
CA CYS A 92 -1.57 -9.64 26.70
C CYS A 92 -2.18 -10.96 27.17
N PRO A 93 -1.38 -11.98 27.58
CA PRO A 93 -1.95 -13.08 28.31
C PRO A 93 -2.55 -12.49 29.60
N ASP A 94 -3.87 -12.58 29.73
CA ASP A 94 -4.53 -12.33 31.00
C ASP A 94 -3.84 -13.24 32.02
N GLN A 95 -3.20 -12.63 33.02
CA GLN A 95 -2.79 -13.37 34.21
C GLN A 95 -4.06 -13.91 34.83
N GLU A 96 -4.39 -15.18 34.55
CA GLU A 96 -5.22 -15.94 35.47
C GLU A 96 -4.49 -15.96 36.80
N ASP A 97 -5.02 -15.17 37.74
CA ASP A 97 -4.52 -15.07 39.11
C ASP A 97 -4.35 -16.46 39.72
N CYS A 98 -3.14 -16.69 40.24
CA CYS A 98 -2.75 -17.89 40.94
C CYS A 98 -3.69 -18.23 42.11
N SER A 99 -4.04 -19.51 42.26
CA SER A 99 -4.00 -20.17 43.57
C SER A 99 -4.10 -21.69 43.43
N GLY A 100 -2.95 -22.36 43.53
CA GLY A 100 -2.89 -23.82 43.55
C GLY A 100 -1.48 -24.30 43.91
N SER A 101 -1.16 -24.24 45.19
CA SER A 101 -0.05 -24.90 45.89
C SER A 101 0.42 -26.21 45.23
N GLY A 102 1.72 -26.32 44.92
CA GLY A 102 2.36 -27.61 44.62
C GLY A 102 3.80 -27.42 44.16
N ASP A 103 4.72 -28.03 44.89
CA ASP A 103 6.17 -27.89 44.80
C ASP A 103 6.80 -28.39 43.48
N GLU A 104 8.09 -28.05 43.36
CA GLU A 104 9.17 -28.69 42.59
C GLU A 104 9.72 -28.06 41.30
N ALA A 105 11.04 -28.19 41.23
CA ALA A 105 12.01 -27.56 40.36
C ALA A 105 11.85 -27.90 38.88
N GLY A 106 12.18 -26.92 38.02
CA GLY A 106 12.31 -27.14 36.59
C GLY A 106 12.94 -25.94 35.88
N SER A 107 14.25 -25.76 36.05
CA SER A 107 15.04 -24.83 35.25
C SER A 107 15.00 -25.23 33.77
N VAL A 108 14.33 -24.45 32.92
CA VAL A 108 14.52 -24.53 31.46
C VAL A 108 14.66 -23.12 30.89
N LYS A 109 15.87 -22.82 30.42
CA LYS A 109 16.20 -21.63 29.62
C LYS A 109 15.44 -21.67 28.31
N SER A 110 14.60 -20.67 28.03
CA SER A 110 14.01 -20.50 26.70
C SER A 110 14.96 -19.71 25.82
N THR A 111 15.54 -20.38 24.83
CA THR A 111 16.38 -19.80 23.80
C THR A 111 15.54 -19.06 22.78
N SER A 112 15.85 -17.78 22.60
CA SER A 112 15.48 -16.96 21.45
C SER A 112 15.77 -17.69 20.13
N LEU A 113 14.72 -17.94 19.36
CA LEU A 113 14.81 -18.37 17.96
C LEU A 113 13.74 -17.62 17.18
N CYS A 114 14.15 -16.61 16.45
CA CYS A 114 13.56 -16.23 15.16
C CYS A 114 14.58 -15.36 14.42
N SER A 115 15.33 -16.01 13.52
CA SER A 115 15.96 -15.38 12.36
C SER A 115 15.77 -16.31 11.19
N ASN A 116 15.06 -15.82 10.17
CA ASN A 116 15.48 -15.81 8.77
C ASN A 116 14.51 -14.96 7.97
#